data_AF-A0A1J3IPP0-F1
#
_entry.id   AF-A0A1J3IPP0-F1
#
_cell.length_a   1.000
_cell.length_b   1.000
_cell.length_c   1.000
_cell.angle_alpha   90.00
_cell.angle_beta   90.00
_cell.angle_gamma   90.00
#
_symmetry.space_group_name_H-M   'P 1'
#
loop_
_entity.id
_entity.type
_entity.pdbx_description
1 polymer ?
#
loop_
_entity_poly.entity_id
_entity_poly.type
_entity_poly.pdbx_seq_one_letter_code
_entity_poly.pdbx_strand_id
1 'polypeptide(L)' 'RSGRFEQLKSIISEMPMKPSKFLWASVLGGCSIHGNVDLAEEAAQELFKIEPENPVTYVTMANIYAAAGKWEEEGRM' A
#
# COMPACT_ATOMS: atom_id res chain seq x y z
N ARG A 1 -11.29 -11.08 3.07
CA ARG A 1 -10.85 -9.65 3.03
C ARG A 1 -10.23 -9.28 1.68
N SER A 2 -9.66 -10.22 0.93
CA SER A 2 -9.02 -10.02 -0.38
C SER A 2 -9.87 -9.32 -1.44
N GLY A 3 -11.20 -9.55 -1.46
CA GLY A 3 -12.09 -8.94 -2.45
C GLY A 3 -12.16 -7.40 -2.43
N ARG A 4 -11.86 -6.74 -1.30
CA ARG A 4 -11.87 -5.26 -1.23
C ARG A 4 -10.66 -4.63 -1.91
N PHE A 5 -9.52 -5.31 -1.91
CA PHE A 5 -8.32 -4.81 -2.59
C PHE A 5 -8.42 -5.00 -4.10
N GLU A 6 -8.96 -6.12 -4.57
CA GLU A 6 -9.24 -6.34 -5.98
C GLU A 6 -10.27 -5.33 -6.52
N GLN A 7 -11.34 -5.07 -5.75
CA GLN A 7 -12.31 -4.03 -6.11
C GLN A 7 -11.65 -2.64 -6.18
N LEU A 8 -10.79 -2.31 -5.23
CA LEU A 8 -10.05 -1.04 -5.22
C LEU A 8 -9.14 -0.90 -6.44
N LYS A 9 -8.43 -1.97 -6.83
CA LYS A 9 -7.61 -1.99 -8.05
C LYS A 9 -8.45 -1.78 -9.31
N SER A 10 -9.62 -2.41 -9.41
CA SER A 10 -10.56 -2.19 -10.53
C SER A 10 -10.99 -0.72 -10.60
N ILE A 11 -11.40 -0.14 -9.47
CA ILE A 11 -11.83 1.25 -9.39
C ILE A 11 -10.71 2.19 -9.83
N ILE A 12 -9.48 1.98 -9.35
CA ILE A 12 -8.31 2.78 -9.73
C ILE A 12 -8.04 2.69 -11.24
N SER A 13 -8.14 1.48 -11.81
CA SER A 13 -7.95 1.24 -13.25
C SER A 13 -9.03 1.87 -14.13
N GLU A 14 -10.23 2.07 -13.60
CA GLU A 14 -11.37 2.64 -14.33
C GLU A 14 -11.45 4.17 -14.22
N MET A 15 -10.59 4.81 -13.42
CA MET A 15 -10.63 6.27 -13.26
C MET A 15 -10.25 6.98 -14.57
N PRO A 16 -11.06 7.96 -15.04
CA PRO A 16 -10.75 8.73 -16.24
C PRO A 16 -9.62 9.75 -16.02
N MET A 17 -9.10 9.83 -14.80
CA MET A 17 -8.10 10.79 -14.35
C MET A 17 -7.09 10.11 -13.45
N LYS A 18 -5.88 10.67 -13.36
CA LYS A 18 -4.84 10.13 -12.48
C LYS A 18 -5.33 10.13 -11.02
N PRO A 19 -5.13 9.03 -10.27
CA PRO A 19 -5.51 8.99 -8.87
C PRO A 19 -4.74 10.03 -8.05
N SER A 20 -5.41 10.60 -7.04
CA SER A 20 -4.81 11.65 -6.22
C SER A 20 -3.84 11.07 -5.18
N LYS A 21 -2.91 11.91 -4.69
CA LYS A 21 -2.02 11.51 -3.58
C LYS A 21 -2.78 11.02 -2.34
N PHE A 22 -3.97 11.58 -2.08
CA PHE A 22 -4.79 11.20 -0.93
C PHE A 22 -5.37 9.79 -1.10
N LEU A 23 -5.71 9.40 -2.34
CA LEU A 23 -6.15 8.04 -2.61
C LEU A 23 -5.01 7.06 -2.34
N TRP A 24 -3.82 7.31 -2.90
CA TRP A 24 -2.66 6.44 -2.68
C TRP A 24 -2.23 6.36 -1.21
N ALA A 25 -2.26 7.48 -0.48
CA ALA A 25 -2.01 7.49 0.96
C ALA A 25 -3.05 6.65 1.73
N SER A 26 -4.31 6.70 1.32
CA SER A 26 -5.38 5.88 1.92
C SER A 26 -5.20 4.40 1.61
N VAL A 27 -4.79 4.06 0.37
CA VAL A 27 -4.46 2.68 -0.02
C VAL A 27 -3.29 2.16 0.82
N LEU A 28 -2.20 2.92 0.91
CA LEU A 28 -1.01 2.56 1.68
C LEU A 28 -1.32 2.36 3.17
N GLY A 29 -2.12 3.26 3.77
CA GLY A 29 -2.60 3.13 5.14
C GLY A 29 -3.51 1.91 5.35
N GLY A 30 -4.36 1.57 4.38
CA GLY A 30 -5.15 0.34 4.43
C GLY A 30 -4.26 -0.92 4.36
N CYS A 31 -3.22 -0.89 3.53
CA CYS A 31 -2.27 -1.99 3.41
C CYS A 31 -1.44 -2.18 4.68
N SER A 32 -1.08 -1.11 5.39
CA SER A 32 -0.34 -1.21 6.66
C SER A 32 -1.13 -1.90 7.78
N ILE A 33 -2.46 -1.80 7.75
CA ILE A 33 -3.34 -2.45 8.73
C ILE A 33 -3.66 -3.90 8.33
N HIS A 34 -3.70 -4.19 7.03
CA HIS A 34 -4.23 -5.46 6.51
C HIS A 34 -3.19 -6.38 5.85
N GLY A 35 -1.93 -5.94 5.74
CA GLY A 35 -0.81 -6.77 5.31
C GLY A 35 -0.79 -7.11 3.82
N ASN A 36 -1.29 -6.23 2.95
CA ASN A 36 -1.18 -6.42 1.49
C ASN A 36 0.09 -5.72 0.98
N VAL A 37 1.20 -6.45 0.93
CA VAL A 37 2.51 -5.90 0.57
C VAL A 37 2.55 -5.45 -0.89
N ASP A 38 2.05 -6.27 -1.82
CA ASP A 38 2.08 -5.96 -3.25
C ASP A 38 1.36 -4.64 -3.58
N LEU A 39 0.17 -4.43 -3.00
CA LEU A 39 -0.59 -3.20 -3.18
C LEU A 39 0.05 -2.01 -2.44
N ALA A 40 0.74 -2.26 -1.32
CA ALA A 40 1.49 -1.22 -0.63
C ALA A 40 2.65 -0.70 -1.48
N GLU A 41 3.38 -1.59 -2.15
CA GLU A 41 4.48 -1.22 -3.05
C GLU A 41 3.99 -0.36 -4.21
N GLU A 42 2.88 -0.76 -4.85
CA GLU A 42 2.26 0.01 -5.93
C GLU A 42 1.86 1.43 -5.46
N ALA A 43 1.17 1.52 -4.32
CA ALA A 43 0.76 2.80 -3.75
C ALA A 43 1.95 3.67 -3.36
N ALA A 44 3.01 3.08 -2.81
CA ALA A 44 4.23 3.78 -2.42
C ALA A 44 4.99 4.32 -3.65
N GLN A 45 5.09 3.54 -4.73
CA GLN A 45 5.71 3.98 -5.98
C GLN A 45 5.01 5.21 -6.56
N GLU A 46 3.68 5.24 -6.55
CA GLU A 46 2.93 6.41 -7.00
C GLU A 46 3.11 7.61 -6.06
N LEU A 47 3.13 7.40 -4.74
CA LEU A 47 3.44 8.47 -3.78
C LEU A 47 4.84 9.04 -3.94
N PHE A 48 5.86 8.21 -4.23
CA PHE A 48 7.21 8.71 -4.50
C PHE A 48 7.31 9.54 -5.78
N LYS A 49 6.48 9.26 -6.79
CA LYS A 49 6.38 10.11 -7.99
C LYS A 49 5.74 11.47 -7.69
N ILE A 50 4.80 11.53 -6.75
CA ILE A 50 4.04 12.75 -6.45
C ILE A 50 4.72 13.60 -5.37
N GLU A 51 5.21 12.98 -4.30
CA GLU A 51 5.85 13.62 -3.14
C GLU A 51 7.09 12.83 -2.69
N PRO A 52 8.20 12.86 -3.45
CA PRO A 52 9.40 12.06 -3.17
C PRO A 52 10.06 12.38 -1.82
N GLU A 53 9.86 13.61 -1.32
CA GLU A 53 10.43 14.09 -0.05
C GLU A 53 9.56 13.76 1.16
N ASN A 54 8.40 13.12 0.97
CA ASN A 54 7.50 12.80 2.07
C ASN A 54 8.01 11.58 2.86
N PRO A 55 8.48 11.76 4.12
CA PRO A 55 9.04 10.66 4.91
C PRO A 55 7.98 9.64 5.33
N VAL A 56 6.69 10.01 5.33
CA VAL A 56 5.59 9.14 5.78
C VAL A 56 5.49 7.88 4.93
N THR A 57 5.71 8.00 3.62
CA THR A 57 5.67 6.84 2.69
C THR A 57 6.77 5.84 3.04
N TYR A 58 8.01 6.33 3.30
CA TYR A 58 9.14 5.48 3.67
C TYR A 58 8.92 4.78 5.01
N VAL A 59 8.51 5.53 6.04
CA VAL A 59 8.25 4.97 7.39
C VAL A 59 7.13 3.93 7.33
N THR A 60 6.08 4.19 6.55
CA THR A 60 4.96 3.26 6.41
C THR A 60 5.39 1.97 5.71
N MET A 61 6.19 2.06 4.64
CA MET A 61 6.74 0.88 3.96
C MET A 61 7.67 0.06 4.85
N ALA A 62 8.54 0.71 5.64
CA ALA A 62 9.40 0.02 6.59
C ALA A 62 8.58 -0.78 7.62
N ASN A 63 7.49 -0.20 8.13
CA ASN A 63 6.58 -0.88 9.05
C ASN A 63 5.85 -2.06 8.39
N ILE A 64 5.43 -1.91 7.12
CA ILE A 64 4.77 -2.98 6.36
C ILE A 64 5.71 -4.17 6.17
N TYR A 65 6.94 -3.93 5.73
CA TYR A 65 7.92 -5.01 5.55
C TYR A 65 8.28 -5.68 6.88
N ALA A 66 8.47 -4.91 7.95
CA ALA A 66 8.74 -5.46 9.28
C ALA A 66 7.57 -6.33 9.79
N ALA A 67 6.32 -5.92 9.53
CA ALA A 67 5.16 -6.73 9.87
C ALA A 67 5.12 -8.01 9.02
N ALA A 68 5.31 -7.93 7.70
CA ALA A 68 5.31 -9.09 6.81
C ALA A 68 6.35 -10.14 7.21
N GLY A 69 7.56 -9.73 7.58
CA GLY A 69 8.60 -10.63 8.08
C GLY A 69 8.24 -11.34 9.40
N LYS A 70 7.47 -10.69 10.29
CA LYS A 70 6.94 -11.35 11.50
C LYS A 70 5.90 -12.42 11.17
N TRP A 71 5.05 -12.18 10.18
CA TRP A 71 4.06 -13.17 9.74
C TRP A 71 4.72 -14.38 9.06
N GLU A 72 5.80 -14.19 8.30
CA GLU A 72 6.57 -15.31 7.74
C GLU A 72 7.28 -16.15 8.82
N GLU A 73 7.77 -15.52 9.89
CA GLU A 73 8.39 -16.22 11.03
C GLU A 73 7.35 -17.04 11.81
N GLU A 74 6.16 -16.49 12.06
CA GLU A 74 5.06 -17.17 12.76
C GLU A 74 4.48 -18.36 11.97
N GLY A 75 4.58 -18.34 10.63
CA GLY A 75 4.13 -19.43 9.76
C GLY A 75 5.08 -20.64 9.66
N ARG A 76 6.24 -20.60 10.32
CA ARG A 76 7.25 -21.68 10.33
C ARG A 76 7.28 -22.54 11.60
N MET A 77 6.20 -22.52 12.41
CA MET A 77 6.04 -23.42 13.58
C MET A 77 5.08 -24.57 13.31
#